data_AF-A0A958N9Z5-F1
#
_entry.id   AF-A0A958N9Z5-F1
#
_cell.length_a   1.000
_cell.length_b   1.000
_cell.length_c   1.000
_cell.angle_alpha   90.00
_cell.angle_beta   90.00
_cell.angle_gamma   90.00
#
_symmetry.space_group_name_H-M   'P 1'
#
loop_
_entity.id
_entity.type
_entity.pdbx_description
1 polymer ?
#
loop_
_entity_poly.entity_id
_entity_poly.type
_entity_poly.pdbx_seq_one_letter_code
_entity_poly.pdbx_strand_id
1 'polypeptide(L)'
;MRLPRVSVWISGTGSNLAAILECHSIVDVSLVVSSKTSALGILKAKRAGVEVLVLDKKIDWQSLHQIHLDKKIDLIYLAGFMKVVPSSFVERWSGKMISVHPSL
;
A
#
# COMPACT_ATOMS: atom_id res chain seq x y z
N MET A 1 -13.68 17.29 -7.68
CA MET A 1 -13.08 15.95 -7.92
C MET A 1 -12.78 15.31 -6.58
N ARG A 2 -12.87 13.98 -6.45
CA ARG A 2 -12.45 13.27 -5.22
C ARG A 2 -10.93 13.13 -5.20
N LEU A 3 -10.33 13.03 -4.01
CA LEU A 3 -8.91 12.72 -3.89
C LEU A 3 -8.63 11.30 -4.44
N PRO A 4 -7.45 11.07 -5.06
CA PRO A 4 -7.00 9.73 -5.41
C PRO A 4 -6.91 8.86 -4.16
N ARG A 5 -7.54 7.69 -4.21
CA ARG A 5 -7.50 6.70 -3.13
C ARG A 5 -6.31 5.79 -3.34
N VAL A 6 -5.39 5.77 -2.39
CA VAL A 6 -4.13 5.06 -2.52
C VAL A 6 -4.03 3.92 -1.52
N SER A 7 -3.47 2.80 -1.97
CA SER A 7 -3.05 1.72 -1.09
C SER A 7 -1.53 1.77 -0.92
N VAL A 8 -1.04 1.93 0.31
CA VAL A 8 0.40 2.02 0.59
C VAL A 8 0.91 0.69 1.13
N TRP A 9 1.88 0.09 0.45
CA TRP A 9 2.41 -1.23 0.78
C TRP A 9 3.76 -1.11 1.49
N ILE A 10 3.91 -1.77 2.63
CA ILE A 10 5.07 -1.65 3.52
C ILE A 10 5.58 -3.00 4.01
N SER A 11 6.83 -3.03 4.49
CA SER A 11 7.39 -4.18 5.22
C SER A 11 8.24 -3.80 6.44
N GLY A 12 8.35 -2.50 6.77
CA GLY A 12 9.31 -1.99 7.74
C GLY A 12 8.83 -0.80 8.56
N THR A 13 9.71 0.19 8.74
CA THR A 13 9.49 1.36 9.63
C THR A 13 8.39 2.30 9.15
N GLY A 14 8.07 2.28 7.84
CA GLY A 14 7.05 3.14 7.24
C GLY A 14 7.38 4.63 7.29
N SER A 15 8.63 5.01 6.99
CA SER A 15 9.01 6.43 6.82
C SER A 15 8.25 7.07 5.67
N ASN A 16 8.26 6.46 4.47
CA ASN A 16 7.50 6.95 3.32
C ASN A 16 5.99 6.95 3.59
N LEU A 17 5.46 5.94 4.30
CA LEU A 17 4.08 5.93 4.73
C LEU A 17 3.74 7.16 5.58
N ALA A 18 4.60 7.52 6.54
CA ALA A 18 4.38 8.69 7.39
C ALA A 18 4.27 9.98 6.55
N ALA A 19 5.20 10.18 5.62
CA ALA A 19 5.19 11.34 4.74
C ALA A 19 3.93 11.39 3.85
N ILE A 20 3.48 10.24 3.32
CA ILE A 20 2.26 10.18 2.49
C ILE A 20 1.01 10.47 3.34
N LEU A 21 0.96 10.02 4.60
CA LEU A 21 -0.15 10.32 5.51
C LEU A 21 -0.25 11.81 5.83
N GLU A 22 0.87 12.54 5.88
CA GLU A 22 0.89 14.01 6.04
C GLU A 22 0.30 14.73 4.82
N CYS A 23 0.31 14.11 3.64
CA CYS A 23 -0.24 14.64 2.40
C CYS A 23 -1.76 14.42 2.24
N HIS A 24 -2.53 14.38 3.33
CA HIS A 24 -3.97 14.03 3.34
C HIS A 24 -4.86 14.99 2.53
N SER A 25 -4.38 16.17 2.14
CA SER A 25 -5.11 17.12 1.29
C SER A 25 -4.99 16.84 -0.21
N ILE A 26 -4.06 15.98 -0.62
CA ILE A 26 -3.79 15.64 -2.03
C ILE A 26 -4.04 14.16 -2.35
N VAL A 27 -4.00 13.27 -1.35
CA VAL A 27 -4.27 11.84 -1.48
C VAL A 27 -5.06 11.32 -0.30
N ASP A 28 -5.90 10.32 -0.54
CA ASP A 28 -6.63 9.57 0.48
C ASP A 28 -5.94 8.21 0.66
N VAL A 29 -5.19 8.04 1.75
CA VAL A 29 -4.58 6.75 2.10
C VAL A 29 -5.66 5.83 2.66
N SER A 30 -6.32 5.10 1.76
CA SER A 30 -7.49 4.29 2.09
C SER A 30 -7.18 2.87 2.55
N LEU A 31 -5.96 2.38 2.33
CA LEU A 31 -5.51 1.07 2.76
C LEU A 31 -3.99 1.07 2.98
N VAL A 32 -3.53 0.40 4.03
CA VAL A 32 -2.13 0.02 4.19
C VAL A 32 -2.02 -1.50 4.13
N VAL A 33 -1.13 -2.01 3.29
CA VAL A 33 -0.84 -3.44 3.17
C VAL A 33 0.55 -3.69 3.75
N SER A 34 0.66 -4.58 4.73
CA SER A 34 1.95 -4.98 5.28
C SER A 34 2.29 -6.41 4.92
N SER A 35 3.52 -6.67 4.47
CA SER A 35 4.00 -8.05 4.31
C SER A 35 4.58 -8.66 5.60
N LYS A 36 4.58 -7.92 6.72
CA LYS A 36 5.12 -8.36 8.02
C LYS A 36 4.23 -7.86 9.16
N THR A 37 3.85 -8.74 10.07
CA THR A 37 3.10 -8.40 11.30
C THR A 37 3.89 -7.47 12.22
N SER A 38 5.22 -7.53 12.18
CA SER A 38 6.12 -6.71 13.01
C SER A 38 6.49 -5.35 12.41
N ALA A 39 5.94 -4.97 11.26
CA ALA A 39 6.27 -3.69 10.62
C ALA A 39 5.79 -2.52 11.49
N LEU A 40 6.72 -1.68 11.96
CA LEU A 40 6.38 -0.50 12.78
C LEU A 40 5.47 0.50 12.05
N GLY A 41 5.48 0.51 10.71
CA GLY A 41 4.56 1.31 9.91
C GLY A 41 3.08 0.99 10.15
N ILE A 42 2.73 -0.21 10.62
CA ILE A 42 1.36 -0.58 11.00
C ILE A 42 0.83 0.34 12.10
N LEU A 43 1.66 0.67 13.09
CA LEU A 43 1.26 1.56 14.19
C LEU A 43 0.99 2.98 13.69
N LYS A 44 1.75 3.45 12.68
CA LYS A 44 1.55 4.77 12.07
C LYS A 44 0.23 4.83 11.31
N ALA A 45 -0.07 3.82 10.50
CA ALA A 45 -1.35 3.70 9.79
C ALA A 45 -2.53 3.71 10.77
N LYS A 46 -2.47 2.87 11.82
CA LYS A 46 -3.51 2.80 12.86
C LYS A 46 -3.71 4.14 13.57
N ARG A 47 -2.64 4.86 13.92
CA ARG A 47 -2.72 6.20 14.54
C ARG A 47 -3.39 7.23 13.63
N ALA A 48 -3.21 7.10 12.32
CA ALA A 48 -3.87 7.94 11.32
C ALA A 48 -5.30 7.47 10.98
N GLY A 49 -5.83 6.44 11.65
CA GLY A 49 -7.17 5.90 11.39
C GLY A 49 -7.28 5.11 10.08
N VAL A 50 -6.16 4.72 9.48
CA VAL A 50 -6.13 3.97 8.21
C VAL A 50 -6.19 2.47 8.49
N GLU A 51 -7.04 1.78 7.73
CA GLU A 51 -7.16 0.32 7.78
C GLU A 51 -5.85 -0.35 7.35
N VAL A 52 -5.46 -1.40 8.08
CA VAL A 52 -4.26 -2.18 7.79
C VAL A 52 -4.63 -3.62 7.49
N LEU A 53 -4.23 -4.10 6.32
CA LEU A 53 -4.23 -5.51 5.94
C LEU A 53 -2.81 -6.07 6.10
N VAL A 54 -2.65 -7.13 6.87
CA VAL A 54 -1.37 -7.84 6.97
C VAL A 54 -1.46 -9.12 6.16
N LEU A 55 -0.51 -9.31 5.24
CA LEU A 55 -0.45 -10.48 4.39
C LEU A 55 0.27 -11.64 5.07
N ASP A 56 -0.25 -12.85 4.89
CA ASP A 56 0.37 -14.08 5.35
C ASP A 56 1.60 -14.48 4.51
N LYS A 57 2.27 -15.57 4.93
CA LYS A 57 3.41 -16.13 4.18
C LYS A 57 3.04 -16.48 2.73
N LYS A 58 1.82 -16.99 2.52
CA LYS A 58 1.25 -17.26 1.19
C LYS A 58 0.24 -16.17 0.87
N ILE A 59 0.63 -15.26 -0.01
CA ILE A 59 -0.20 -14.12 -0.40
C ILE A 59 -1.23 -14.61 -1.42
N ASP A 60 -2.51 -14.41 -1.12
CA ASP A 60 -3.58 -14.53 -2.11
C ASP A 60 -3.74 -13.21 -2.87
N TRP A 61 -3.09 -13.15 -4.04
CA TRP A 61 -3.09 -11.98 -4.90
C TRP A 61 -4.44 -11.67 -5.54
N GLN A 62 -5.30 -12.68 -5.73
CA GLN A 62 -6.62 -12.49 -6.30
C GLN A 62 -7.56 -11.84 -5.28
N SER A 63 -7.56 -12.34 -4.05
CA SER A 63 -8.30 -11.72 -2.95
C SER A 63 -7.78 -10.31 -2.66
N LEU A 64 -6.46 -10.11 -2.68
CA LEU A 64 -5.88 -8.77 -2.53
C LEU A 64 -6.35 -7.82 -3.62
N HIS A 65 -6.40 -8.26 -4.88
CA HIS A 65 -6.92 -7.45 -5.98
C HIS A 65 -8.39 -7.08 -5.77
N GLN A 66 -9.24 -8.02 -5.36
CA GLN A 66 -10.65 -7.76 -5.09
C GLN A 66 -10.84 -6.72 -3.98
N ILE A 67 -10.09 -6.82 -2.88
CA ILE A 67 -10.11 -5.84 -1.78
C ILE A 67 -9.79 -4.44 -2.29
N HIS A 68 -8.82 -4.30 -3.20
CA HIS A 68 -8.47 -2.99 -3.77
C HIS A 68 -9.60 -2.44 -4.66
N LEU A 69 -10.30 -3.29 -5.43
CA LEU A 69 -11.46 -2.88 -6.23
C LEU A 69 -12.63 -2.44 -5.35
N ASP A 70 -12.95 -3.21 -4.31
CA ASP A 70 -14.04 -2.92 -3.37
C ASP A 70 -13.80 -1.59 -2.64
N LYS A 71 -12.54 -1.31 -2.28
CA LYS A 71 -12.12 -0.04 -1.66
C LYS A 71 -11.95 1.11 -2.65
N LYS A 72 -12.18 0.87 -3.95
CA LYS A 72 -12.03 1.85 -5.04
C LYS A 72 -10.64 2.49 -5.06
N ILE A 73 -9.60 1.68 -4.87
CA ILE A 73 -8.21 2.14 -4.92
C ILE A 73 -7.87 2.53 -6.36
N ASP A 74 -7.32 3.73 -6.52
CA ASP A 74 -6.86 4.28 -7.79
C ASP A 74 -5.39 3.96 -8.05
N LEU A 75 -4.58 3.91 -6.98
CA LEU A 75 -3.13 3.77 -7.06
C LEU A 75 -2.57 2.88 -5.95
N ILE A 76 -1.54 2.10 -6.28
CA ILE A 76 -0.77 1.32 -5.31
C ILE A 76 0.63 1.92 -5.19
N TYR A 77 1.07 2.19 -3.97
CA TYR A 77 2.38 2.76 -3.68
C TYR A 77 3.23 1.78 -2.88
N LEU A 78 4.30 1.25 -3.49
CA LEU A 78 5.24 0.34 -2.85
C LEU A 78 6.27 1.15 -2.04
N ALA A 79 5.96 1.38 -0.76
CA ALA A 79 6.77 2.13 0.19
C ALA A 79 7.67 1.20 1.03
N GLY A 80 8.66 0.59 0.39
CA GLY A 80 9.58 -0.35 1.05
C GLY A 80 8.94 -1.73 1.29
N PHE A 81 8.11 -2.18 0.34
CA PHE A 81 7.53 -3.52 0.32
C PHE A 81 8.56 -4.55 -0.16
N MET A 82 8.74 -5.64 0.59
CA MET A 82 9.84 -6.61 0.42
C MET A 82 9.40 -7.98 -0.11
N LYS A 83 8.23 -8.08 -0.75
CA LYS A 83 7.77 -9.31 -1.41
C LYS A 83 7.69 -9.08 -2.92
N VAL A 84 8.06 -10.10 -3.68
CA VAL A 84 7.91 -10.10 -5.14
C VAL A 84 6.43 -10.09 -5.48
N VAL A 85 6.02 -9.09 -6.26
CA VAL A 85 4.66 -8.98 -6.79
C VAL A 85 4.61 -9.77 -8.11
N PRO A 86 3.67 -10.72 -8.28
CA PRO A 86 3.54 -11.48 -9.52
C PRO A 86 3.26 -10.57 -10.72
N SER A 87 3.80 -10.94 -11.89
CA SER A 87 3.57 -10.21 -13.14
C SER A 87 2.09 -10.02 -13.45
N SER A 88 1.27 -11.05 -13.23
CA SER A 88 -0.18 -11.00 -13.43
C SER A 88 -0.90 -9.97 -12.56
N PHE A 89 -0.36 -9.65 -11.37
CA PHE A 89 -0.88 -8.58 -10.52
C PHE A 89 -0.39 -7.21 -11.03
N VAL A 90 0.90 -7.11 -11.40
CA VAL A 90 1.47 -5.87 -11.96
C VAL A 90 0.74 -5.46 -13.24
N GLU A 91 0.42 -6.39 -14.13
CA GLU A 91 -0.31 -6.14 -15.38
C GLU A 91 -1.71 -5.56 -15.13
N ARG A 92 -2.44 -6.09 -14.14
CA ARG A 92 -3.77 -5.56 -13.75
C ARG A 92 -3.71 -4.13 -13.22
N TRP A 93 -2.58 -3.74 -12.66
CA TRP A 93 -2.32 -2.41 -12.12
C TRP A 93 -1.34 -1.60 -12.97
N SER A 94 -1.22 -1.94 -14.26
CA SER A 94 -0.35 -1.23 -15.19
C SER A 94 -0.70 0.27 -15.23
N GLY A 95 0.32 1.13 -15.09
CA GLY A 95 0.15 2.58 -14.97
C GLY A 95 -0.45 3.06 -13.64
N LYS A 96 -0.76 2.16 -12.70
CA LYS A 96 -1.37 2.45 -11.38
C LYS A 96 -0.57 1.94 -10.19
N MET A 97 0.65 1.45 -10.43
CA MET A 97 1.60 1.03 -9.41
C MET A 97 2.85 1.90 -9.46
N ILE A 98 3.20 2.50 -8.33
CA ILE A 98 4.40 3.33 -8.16
C ILE A 98 5.27 2.69 -7.09
N SER A 99 6.58 2.63 -7.34
CA SER A 99 7.58 2.18 -6.36
C SER A 99 8.66 3.24 -6.22
N VAL A 100 9.18 3.41 -5.00
CA VAL A 100 10.35 4.26 -4.76
C VAL A 100 11.54 3.36 -4.46
N HIS A 101 12.59 3.48 -5.26
CA HIS A 101 13.86 2.82 -5.05
C HIS A 101 14.92 3.86 -4.68
N PRO A 102 15.74 3.67 -3.62
CA PRO A 102 16.73 4.64 -3.18
C PRO A 102 18.03 4.57 -4.03
N SER A 103 17.91 4.50 -5.35
CA SER A 103 19.03 4.56 -6.29
C SER A 103 18.67 5.45 -7.49
N LEU A 104 19.69 5.97 -8.16
CA LEU A 104 19.57 6.71 -9.43
C LEU A 104 19.83 5.77 -10.61
#